data_AF-A0A0L7KNX7-F1
#
_entry.id   AF-A0A0L7KNX7-F1
#
_cell.length_a   1.000
_cell.length_b   1.000
_cell.length_c   1.000
_cell.angle_alpha   90.00
_cell.angle_beta   90.00
_cell.angle_gamma   90.00
#
_symmetry.space_group_name_H-M   'P 1'
#
loop_
_entity.id
_entity.type
_entity.pdbx_description
1 polymer ?
#
loop_
_entity_poly.entity_id
_entity_poly.type
_entity_poly.pdbx_seq_one_letter_code
_entity_poly.pdbx_strand_id
1 'polypeptide(L)'
;HHKGESEQDDATYLHFVEDNFPISHRDVAKETKNDLVLRKIYGYLMSAMLGRRLRSRLDMLRPRTADFVEAAQQAQVRNAGGVYREVNEGDEVLVKELRPNSTIKWKPGVITQRTGAVTYKVRTEDATKTKHIDQIMPVRKSSRLSLARSVQSAAV
;
A
#
# COMPACT_ATOMS: atom_id res chain seq x y z
N HIS A 1 49.96 3.48 33.21
CA HIS A 1 50.24 4.42 32.11
C HIS A 1 50.62 3.61 30.87
N HIS A 2 49.67 3.08 30.11
CA HIS A 2 49.92 2.39 28.82
C HIS A 2 48.61 2.34 28.00
N LYS A 3 47.99 3.49 27.74
CA LYS A 3 46.74 3.57 26.96
C LYS A 3 46.72 4.72 25.94
N GLY A 4 47.90 5.23 25.57
CA GLY A 4 48.02 6.41 24.70
C GLY A 4 48.82 6.20 23.41
N GLU A 5 49.39 5.01 23.18
CA GLU A 5 50.26 4.77 22.00
C GLU A 5 49.50 4.07 20.86
N SER A 6 48.59 3.13 21.15
CA SER A 6 47.87 2.36 20.11
C SER A 6 46.84 3.16 19.30
N GLU A 7 46.17 4.15 19.89
CA GLU A 7 45.16 4.95 19.18
C GLU A 7 45.80 5.92 18.17
N GLN A 8 47.01 6.41 18.46
CA GLN A 8 47.76 7.29 17.56
C GLN A 8 48.28 6.50 16.35
N ASP A 9 48.74 5.27 16.56
CA ASP A 9 49.22 4.38 15.50
C ASP A 9 48.07 3.94 14.57
N ASP A 10 46.91 3.59 15.14
CA ASP A 10 45.73 3.19 14.35
C ASP A 10 45.18 4.34 13.49
N ALA A 11 45.13 5.57 14.04
CA ALA A 11 44.72 6.75 13.29
C ALA A 11 45.72 7.10 12.18
N THR A 12 47.02 6.90 12.45
CA THR A 12 48.09 7.09 11.45
C THR A 12 48.01 6.02 10.34
N TYR A 13 47.66 4.78 10.68
CA TYR A 13 47.49 3.69 9.72
C TYR A 13 46.26 3.89 8.83
N LEU A 14 45.14 4.36 9.39
CA LEU A 14 43.95 4.73 8.63
C LEU A 14 44.22 5.88 7.64
N HIS A 15 44.96 6.90 8.06
CA HIS A 15 45.34 8.03 7.21
C HIS A 15 46.31 7.61 6.09
N PHE A 16 47.25 6.69 6.38
CA PHE A 16 48.17 6.15 5.38
C PHE A 16 47.45 5.30 4.31
N VAL A 17 46.41 4.55 4.70
CA VAL A 17 45.61 3.75 3.76
C VAL A 17 44.74 4.62 2.86
N GLU A 18 44.24 5.75 3.36
CA GLU A 18 43.45 6.69 2.53
C GLU A 18 44.33 7.48 1.55
N ASP A 19 45.53 7.91 1.97
CA ASP A 19 46.43 8.73 1.14
C ASP A 19 47.22 7.94 0.08
N ASN A 20 47.48 6.65 0.30
CA ASN A 20 48.26 5.82 -0.62
C ASN A 20 47.42 4.98 -1.60
N PHE A 21 46.11 5.19 -1.68
CA PHE A 21 45.33 4.60 -2.76
C PHE A 21 45.59 5.40 -4.06
N PRO A 22 46.19 4.79 -5.11
CA PRO A 22 46.60 5.51 -6.32
C PRO A 22 45.43 6.05 -7.15
N ILE A 23 44.19 5.77 -6.73
CA ILE A 23 42.95 6.17 -7.40
C ILE A 23 41.93 6.54 -6.32
N SER A 24 41.38 7.76 -6.37
CA SER A 24 40.30 8.17 -5.48
C SER A 24 38.97 7.53 -5.92
N HIS A 25 38.07 7.27 -4.96
CA HIS A 25 36.69 6.88 -5.27
C HIS A 25 36.00 7.86 -6.25
N ARG A 26 36.36 9.15 -6.19
CA ARG A 26 35.84 10.18 -7.13
C ARG A 26 36.31 9.93 -8.56
N ASP A 27 37.56 9.48 -8.73
CA ASP A 27 38.14 9.16 -10.03
C ASP A 27 37.53 7.87 -10.57
N VAL A 28 37.38 6.82 -9.75
CA VAL A 28 36.67 5.59 -10.17
C VAL A 28 35.26 5.91 -10.65
N ALA A 29 34.50 6.72 -9.91
CA ALA A 29 33.12 7.05 -10.27
C ALA A 29 33.02 7.85 -11.57
N LYS A 30 33.94 8.79 -11.78
CA LYS A 30 34.04 9.59 -13.02
C LYS A 30 34.38 8.69 -14.21
N GLU A 31 35.32 7.77 -14.04
CA GLU A 31 35.82 6.91 -15.10
C GLU A 31 34.77 5.84 -15.45
N THR A 32 34.09 5.30 -14.44
CA THR A 32 32.94 4.38 -14.55
C THR A 32 31.78 5.00 -15.35
N LYS A 33 31.55 6.31 -15.20
CA LYS A 33 30.48 7.02 -15.93
C LYS A 33 30.84 7.21 -17.41
N ASN A 34 32.11 7.32 -17.74
CA ASN A 34 32.60 7.51 -19.10
C ASN A 34 32.64 6.20 -19.89
N ASP A 35 32.77 5.05 -19.22
CA ASP A 35 32.69 3.73 -19.84
C ASP A 35 31.24 3.32 -20.14
N LEU A 36 30.97 2.91 -21.39
CA LEU A 36 29.62 2.57 -21.86
C LEU A 36 29.03 1.30 -21.23
N VAL A 37 29.88 0.31 -20.89
CA VAL A 37 29.49 -0.97 -20.32
C VAL A 37 29.32 -0.82 -18.81
N LEU A 38 30.32 -0.27 -18.14
CA LEU A 38 30.29 -0.07 -16.69
C LEU A 38 29.18 0.91 -16.28
N ARG A 39 28.90 1.96 -17.07
CA ARG A 39 27.75 2.85 -16.80
C ARG A 39 26.42 2.11 -16.86
N LYS A 40 26.24 1.18 -17.81
CA LYS A 40 25.02 0.37 -17.91
C LYS A 40 24.90 -0.58 -16.72
N ILE A 41 25.98 -1.29 -16.38
CA ILE A 41 26.04 -2.20 -15.24
C ILE A 41 25.76 -1.43 -13.94
N TYR A 42 26.39 -0.28 -13.74
CA TYR A 42 26.11 0.63 -12.64
C TYR A 42 24.65 1.05 -12.64
N GLY A 43 24.09 1.46 -13.78
CA GLY A 43 22.66 1.77 -13.90
C GLY A 43 21.73 0.62 -13.49
N TYR A 44 22.05 -0.61 -13.90
CA TYR A 44 21.31 -1.81 -13.49
C TYR A 44 21.46 -2.10 -12.00
N LEU A 45 22.67 -1.96 -11.44
CA LEU A 45 22.91 -2.11 -9.99
C LEU A 45 22.19 -1.01 -9.20
N MET A 46 22.24 0.24 -9.64
CA MET A 46 21.52 1.35 -9.01
C MET A 46 20.01 1.15 -9.08
N SER A 47 19.48 0.76 -10.24
CA SER A 47 18.05 0.55 -10.44
C SER A 47 17.53 -0.69 -9.70
N ALA A 48 18.26 -1.80 -9.75
CA ALA A 48 17.85 -3.07 -9.14
C ALA A 48 18.17 -3.16 -7.65
N MET A 49 19.31 -2.61 -7.21
CA MET A 49 19.75 -2.68 -5.81
C MET A 49 19.48 -1.40 -5.01
N LEU A 50 19.61 -0.20 -5.59
CA LEU A 50 19.53 1.07 -4.84
C LEU A 50 18.15 1.76 -4.92
N GLY A 51 17.23 1.24 -5.74
CA GLY A 51 15.78 1.51 -5.59
C GLY A 51 15.17 0.87 -4.33
N ARG A 52 15.96 0.05 -3.61
CA ARG A 52 15.64 -0.51 -2.30
C ARG A 52 16.78 -0.12 -1.35
N ARG A 53 16.45 0.20 -0.09
CA ARG A 53 17.47 0.47 0.92
C ARG A 53 18.26 -0.82 1.17
N LEU A 54 19.54 -0.85 0.77
CA LEU A 54 20.44 -1.96 1.06
C LEU A 54 20.58 -2.09 2.57
N ARG A 55 20.18 -3.24 3.12
CA ARG A 55 20.31 -3.51 4.54
C ARG A 55 21.79 -3.62 4.88
N SER A 56 22.28 -2.69 5.69
CA SER A 56 23.65 -2.69 6.18
C SER A 56 23.73 -3.25 7.60
N ARG A 57 24.95 -3.51 8.10
CA ARG A 57 25.15 -3.83 9.52
C ARG A 57 24.64 -2.70 10.44
N LEU A 58 24.61 -1.46 9.97
CA LEU A 58 24.06 -0.32 10.69
C LEU A 58 22.52 -0.38 10.79
N ASP A 59 21.83 -1.00 9.82
CA ASP A 59 20.38 -1.24 9.92
C ASP A 59 20.02 -2.24 11.04
N MET A 60 20.97 -3.02 11.56
CA MET A 60 20.77 -3.86 12.76
C MET A 60 20.68 -3.02 14.05
N LEU A 61 21.17 -1.78 14.04
CA LEU A 61 21.04 -0.84 15.16
C LEU A 61 19.70 -0.08 15.12
N ARG A 62 18.89 -0.27 14.07
CA ARG A 62 17.57 0.36 13.98
C ARG A 62 16.66 -0.28 15.03
N PRO A 63 15.93 0.51 15.85
CA PRO A 63 14.99 -0.03 16.81
C PRO A 63 14.01 -0.98 16.10
N ARG A 64 13.69 -2.11 16.75
CA ARG A 64 12.85 -3.17 16.19
C ARG A 64 11.55 -2.57 15.62
N THR A 65 11.41 -2.61 14.30
CA THR A 65 10.18 -2.22 13.61
C THR A 65 9.05 -3.25 13.78
N ALA A 66 9.31 -4.33 14.53
CA ALA A 66 8.34 -5.41 14.76
C ALA A 66 7.05 -4.87 15.37
N ASP A 67 7.15 -4.04 16.41
CA ASP A 67 5.98 -3.53 17.13
C ASP A 67 5.12 -2.62 16.24
N PHE A 68 5.74 -1.81 15.39
CA PHE A 68 5.03 -0.97 14.41
C PHE A 68 4.37 -1.79 13.31
N VAL A 69 5.07 -2.82 12.81
CA VAL A 69 4.53 -3.72 11.78
C VAL A 69 3.39 -4.54 12.35
N GLU A 70 3.52 -5.03 13.59
CA GLU A 70 2.48 -5.79 14.28
C GLU A 70 1.26 -4.92 14.56
N ALA A 71 1.44 -3.69 15.05
CA ALA A 71 0.34 -2.75 15.26
C ALA A 71 -0.39 -2.42 13.94
N ALA A 72 0.36 -2.26 12.84
CA ALA A 72 -0.22 -2.02 11.51
C ALA A 72 -0.96 -3.25 10.98
N GLN A 73 -0.41 -4.45 11.14
CA GLN A 73 -1.04 -5.71 10.76
C GLN A 73 -2.32 -5.94 11.58
N GLN A 74 -2.28 -5.73 12.89
CA GLN A 74 -3.45 -5.83 13.76
C GLN A 74 -4.51 -4.78 13.38
N ALA A 75 -4.11 -3.55 13.06
CA ALA A 75 -5.05 -2.53 12.56
C ALA A 75 -5.69 -2.96 11.23
N GLN A 76 -4.92 -3.56 10.33
CA GLN A 76 -5.44 -4.09 9.07
C GLN A 76 -6.44 -5.23 9.31
N VAL A 77 -6.16 -6.16 10.22
CA VAL A 77 -7.09 -7.23 10.60
C VAL A 77 -8.37 -6.66 11.22
N ARG A 78 -8.26 -5.71 12.15
CA ARG A 78 -9.43 -5.04 12.75
C ARG A 78 -10.30 -4.34 11.70
N ASN A 79 -9.66 -3.72 10.71
CA ASN A 79 -10.35 -2.98 9.65
C ASN A 79 -10.76 -3.86 8.46
N ALA A 80 -10.27 -5.10 8.36
CA ALA A 80 -10.55 -6.01 7.25
C ALA A 80 -12.02 -6.45 7.18
N GLY A 81 -12.75 -6.39 8.31
CA GLY A 81 -14.15 -6.80 8.38
C GLY A 81 -15.09 -5.97 7.51
N GLY A 82 -14.68 -4.74 7.12
CA GLY A 82 -15.51 -3.83 6.31
C GLY A 82 -16.87 -3.54 6.94
N VAL A 83 -17.70 -2.76 6.23
CA VAL A 83 -19.13 -2.70 6.55
C VAL A 83 -19.78 -3.82 5.76
N TYR A 84 -20.21 -4.89 6.44
CA TYR A 84 -20.99 -5.93 5.82
C TYR A 84 -22.33 -5.33 5.38
N ARG A 85 -22.51 -5.22 4.07
CA ARG A 85 -23.76 -4.77 3.47
C ARG A 85 -24.52 -6.02 3.08
N GLU A 86 -25.84 -6.01 3.23
CA GLU A 86 -26.69 -7.06 2.69
C GLU A 86 -27.77 -6.40 1.85
N VAL A 87 -28.10 -7.05 0.75
CA VAL A 87 -29.14 -6.65 -0.20
C VAL A 87 -29.91 -7.89 -0.59
N ASN A 88 -31.23 -7.77 -0.66
CA ASN A 88 -32.13 -8.89 -0.90
C ASN A 88 -32.52 -8.99 -2.37
N GLU A 89 -32.98 -10.16 -2.77
CA GLU A 89 -33.54 -10.37 -4.10
C GLU A 89 -34.80 -9.51 -4.28
N GLY A 90 -34.88 -8.78 -5.39
CA GLY A 90 -35.94 -7.81 -5.66
C GLY A 90 -35.64 -6.36 -5.23
N ASP A 91 -34.53 -6.10 -4.52
CA ASP A 91 -34.16 -4.74 -4.17
C ASP A 91 -33.69 -3.94 -5.39
N GLU A 92 -34.14 -2.67 -5.47
CA GLU A 92 -33.64 -1.68 -6.42
C GLU A 92 -32.29 -1.14 -5.96
N VAL A 93 -31.29 -1.30 -6.82
CA VAL A 93 -29.90 -0.94 -6.54
C VAL A 93 -29.28 -0.20 -7.71
N LEU A 94 -28.29 0.63 -7.42
CA LEU A 94 -27.42 1.23 -8.41
C LEU A 94 -26.19 0.37 -8.59
N VAL A 95 -25.87 0.03 -9.85
CA VAL A 95 -24.73 -0.79 -10.22
C VAL A 95 -23.65 0.07 -10.89
N LYS A 96 -22.40 -0.15 -10.48
CA LYS A 96 -21.23 0.47 -11.10
C LYS A 96 -20.97 -0.13 -12.49
N GLU A 97 -21.08 0.71 -13.52
CA GLU A 97 -20.67 0.40 -14.89
C GLU A 97 -19.35 1.11 -15.20
N LEU A 98 -18.30 0.33 -15.45
CA LEU A 98 -17.01 0.83 -15.90
C LEU A 98 -17.01 0.83 -17.44
N ARG A 99 -16.80 2.00 -18.03
CA ARG A 99 -16.61 2.14 -19.48
C ARG A 99 -15.11 2.20 -19.81
N PRO A 100 -14.71 1.86 -21.04
CA PRO A 100 -13.29 1.89 -21.45
C PRO A 100 -12.63 3.26 -21.25
N ASN A 101 -13.39 4.36 -21.30
CA ASN A 101 -12.88 5.71 -21.06
C ASN A 101 -12.85 6.12 -19.56
N SER A 102 -12.66 5.15 -18.65
CA SER A 102 -12.54 5.35 -17.19
C SER A 102 -13.66 6.11 -16.47
N THR A 103 -14.75 6.45 -17.17
CA THR A 103 -15.90 7.16 -16.59
C THR A 103 -16.77 6.14 -15.86
N ILE A 104 -16.87 6.28 -14.55
CA ILE A 104 -17.73 5.47 -13.70
C ILE A 104 -19.15 6.05 -13.77
N LYS A 105 -20.12 5.27 -14.24
CA LYS A 105 -21.53 5.62 -14.15
C LYS A 105 -22.27 4.61 -13.29
N TRP A 106 -23.14 5.10 -12.41
CA TRP A 106 -24.07 4.28 -11.64
C TRP A 106 -25.36 4.15 -12.44
N LYS A 107 -25.80 2.92 -12.69
CA LYS A 107 -27.05 2.64 -13.41
C LYS A 107 -28.04 1.90 -12.50
N PRO A 108 -29.34 2.19 -12.59
CA PRO A 108 -30.35 1.43 -11.85
C PRO A 108 -30.39 -0.02 -12.32
N GLY A 109 -30.71 -0.92 -11.40
CA GLY A 109 -30.90 -2.34 -11.64
C GLY A 109 -31.60 -3.01 -10.46
N VAL A 110 -32.06 -4.23 -10.67
CA VAL A 110 -32.77 -5.03 -9.67
C VAL A 110 -31.99 -6.31 -9.39
N ILE A 111 -31.78 -6.65 -8.13
CA ILE A 111 -31.09 -7.89 -7.76
C ILE A 111 -31.99 -9.07 -8.07
N THR A 112 -31.49 -10.01 -8.85
CA THR A 112 -32.24 -11.22 -9.21
C THR A 112 -31.86 -12.43 -8.38
N GLN A 113 -30.59 -12.55 -7.98
CA GLN A 113 -30.14 -13.73 -7.23
C GLN A 113 -28.82 -13.45 -6.50
N ARG A 114 -28.65 -13.96 -5.27
CA ARG A 114 -27.33 -14.04 -4.61
C ARG A 114 -26.56 -15.26 -5.12
N THR A 115 -25.39 -15.05 -5.74
CA THR A 115 -24.56 -16.14 -6.32
C THR A 115 -23.41 -16.54 -5.40
N GLY A 116 -23.03 -15.69 -4.44
CA GLY A 116 -22.02 -16.02 -3.43
C GLY A 116 -22.12 -15.12 -2.20
N ALA A 117 -21.16 -15.24 -1.27
CA ALA A 117 -21.16 -14.45 -0.04
C ALA A 117 -21.21 -12.94 -0.30
N VAL A 118 -20.58 -12.45 -1.38
CA VAL A 118 -20.47 -11.01 -1.68
C VAL A 118 -20.82 -10.68 -3.13
N THR A 119 -21.40 -11.64 -3.86
CA THR A 119 -21.62 -11.56 -5.30
C THR A 119 -23.09 -11.79 -5.65
N TYR A 120 -23.65 -10.89 -6.45
CA TYR A 120 -25.07 -10.85 -6.80
C TYR A 120 -25.23 -10.79 -8.32
N LYS A 121 -26.28 -11.43 -8.84
CA LYS A 121 -26.77 -11.18 -10.19
C LYS A 121 -27.71 -9.99 -10.14
N VAL A 122 -27.47 -9.03 -11.01
CA VAL A 122 -28.28 -7.81 -11.12
C VAL A 122 -28.78 -7.67 -12.55
N ARG A 123 -30.08 -7.43 -12.70
CA ARG A 123 -30.74 -7.14 -13.96
C ARG A 123 -30.72 -5.63 -14.18
N THR A 124 -29.95 -5.19 -15.15
CA THR A 124 -29.96 -3.81 -15.68
C THR A 124 -30.77 -3.78 -16.97
N GLU A 125 -31.15 -2.60 -17.45
CA GLU A 125 -31.85 -2.42 -18.75
C GLU A 125 -31.13 -3.12 -19.91
N ASP A 126 -29.79 -3.09 -19.92
CA ASP A 126 -29.00 -3.64 -21.02
C ASP A 126 -28.82 -5.17 -20.96
N ALA A 127 -28.60 -5.71 -19.76
CA ALA A 127 -28.25 -7.12 -19.55
C ALA A 127 -28.31 -7.53 -18.07
N THR A 128 -28.35 -8.84 -17.82
CA THR A 128 -28.08 -9.41 -16.49
C THR A 128 -26.57 -9.57 -16.30
N LYS A 129 -26.01 -8.98 -15.24
CA LYS A 129 -24.58 -8.99 -14.95
C LYS A 129 -24.32 -9.46 -13.52
N THR A 130 -23.22 -10.17 -13.31
CA THR A 130 -22.74 -10.56 -11.98
C THR A 130 -21.88 -9.43 -11.39
N LYS A 131 -22.17 -9.02 -10.16
CA LYS A 131 -21.57 -7.85 -9.51
C LYS A 131 -21.21 -8.13 -8.05
N HIS A 132 -20.05 -7.61 -7.64
CA HIS A 132 -19.63 -7.62 -6.24
C HIS A 132 -20.40 -6.57 -5.45
N ILE A 133 -20.60 -6.75 -4.14
CA ILE A 133 -21.37 -5.83 -3.32
C ILE A 133 -20.81 -4.40 -3.32
N ASP A 134 -19.50 -4.22 -3.47
CA ASP A 134 -18.87 -2.89 -3.57
C ASP A 134 -19.22 -2.15 -4.86
N GLN A 135 -19.68 -2.88 -5.87
CA GLN A 135 -20.17 -2.34 -7.13
C GLN A 135 -21.69 -2.10 -7.10
N ILE A 136 -22.33 -2.30 -5.95
CA ILE A 136 -23.77 -2.17 -5.75
C ILE A 136 -24.01 -1.14 -4.66
N MET A 137 -24.92 -0.21 -4.91
CA MET A 137 -25.36 0.76 -3.94
C MET A 137 -26.87 0.63 -3.75
N PRO A 138 -27.36 0.29 -2.56
CA PRO A 138 -28.80 0.23 -2.31
C PRO A 138 -29.38 1.63 -2.53
N VAL A 139 -30.46 1.72 -3.31
CA VAL A 139 -31.22 2.96 -3.40
C VAL A 139 -31.87 3.14 -2.04
N ARG A 140 -31.37 4.09 -1.24
CA ARG A 140 -31.98 4.41 0.05
C ARG A 140 -33.40 4.88 -0.24
N LYS A 141 -34.39 4.00 -0.16
CA LYS A 141 -35.78 4.41 0.04
C LYS A 141 -35.73 5.14 1.38
N SER A 142 -35.87 6.47 1.32
CA SER A 142 -35.93 7.31 2.51
C SER A 142 -37.09 6.80 3.35
N SER A 143 -36.83 5.87 4.25
CA SER A 143 -37.78 5.43 5.24
C SER A 143 -37.90 6.62 6.18
N ARG A 144 -38.89 7.48 5.92
CA ARG A 144 -39.34 8.56 6.81
C ARG A 144 -39.66 8.08 8.24
N LEU A 145 -39.54 6.79 8.52
CA LEU A 145 -39.86 6.11 9.77
C LEU A 145 -38.71 6.05 10.80
N SER A 146 -37.49 6.52 10.49
CA SER A 146 -36.40 6.52 11.49
C SER A 146 -36.39 7.74 12.42
N LEU A 147 -37.24 8.75 12.18
CA LEU A 147 -37.35 9.94 13.06
C LEU A 147 -38.38 9.76 14.19
N ALA A 148 -39.28 8.76 14.09
CA ALA A 148 -40.41 8.60 15.01
C ALA A 148 -40.06 7.87 16.32
N ARG A 149 -38.89 7.22 16.43
CA ARG A 149 -38.52 6.42 17.62
C ARG A 149 -37.72 7.20 18.67
N SER A 150 -37.16 8.37 18.33
CA SER A 150 -36.36 9.17 19.28
C SER A 150 -37.19 10.13 20.15
N VAL A 151 -38.47 10.34 19.86
CA VAL A 151 -39.31 11.30 20.62
C VAL A 151 -39.98 10.65 21.84
N GLN A 152 -40.12 9.32 21.90
CA GLN A 152 -40.80 8.63 23.02
C GLN A 152 -39.90 8.33 24.24
N SER A 153 -38.57 8.53 24.15
CA SER A 153 -37.67 8.27 25.29
C SER A 153 -37.29 9.54 26.08
N ALA A 154 -37.85 10.70 25.74
CA ALA A 154 -37.60 11.97 26.43
C ALA A 154 -38.79 12.48 27.26
N ALA A 155 -39.81 11.64 27.46
CA ALA A 155 -41.00 11.97 28.25
C ALA A 155 -41.33 10.83 29.23
N VAL A 156 -40.45 10.60 30.19
CA VAL A 156 -40.76 10.01 31.51
C VAL A 156 -39.88 10.71 32.54
#